data_AF-A0A925YC73-F1
#
_entry.id   AF-A0A925YC73-F1
#
_cell.length_a   1.000
_cell.length_b   1.000
_cell.length_c   1.000
_cell.angle_alpha   90.00
_cell.angle_beta   90.00
_cell.angle_gamma   90.00
#
_symmetry.space_group_name_H-M   'P 1'
#
loop_
_entity.id
_entity.type
_entity.pdbx_description
1 polymer ?
#
loop_
_entity_poly.entity_id
_entity_poly.type
_entity_poly.pdbx_seq_one_letter_code
_entity_poly.pdbx_strand_id
1 'polypeptide(L)'
;MAASQRRVTWIAMIALTLLGAAPSCRGGCAPKKEALARPVGGTLAWFPTETQIVVAIDFTRLRATPLWSKLSALVQSNAADQALIAEIARRTGFDPLRQIDALIVAFPEEARNGGAMGLVLRRGRAREARLVAYARDQVAKQGDDLFSFRRDGRTLWATRKQPTVAGFFADDRTFVFGAGGWAEKMAALGQVARSGAEENLQLVHLVERAGVTNPLWAAAIVPAATRALLASDPA
;
A
#
# COMPACT_ATOMS: atom_id res chain seq x y z
N MET A 1 -11.72 19.71 -20.32
CA MET A 1 -10.31 19.29 -20.13
C MET A 1 -9.94 18.91 -18.68
N ALA A 2 -10.39 19.63 -17.63
CA ALA A 2 -9.98 19.38 -16.23
C ALA A 2 -10.21 17.93 -15.69
N ALA A 3 -11.19 17.20 -16.20
CA ALA A 3 -11.46 15.81 -15.77
C ALA A 3 -10.37 14.80 -16.17
N SER A 4 -9.61 15.06 -17.25
CA SER A 4 -8.51 14.18 -17.68
C SER A 4 -7.30 14.32 -16.75
N GLN A 5 -6.90 15.56 -16.43
CA GLN A 5 -5.81 15.84 -15.49
C GLN A 5 -6.04 15.21 -14.11
N ARG A 6 -7.29 15.19 -13.60
CA ARG A 6 -7.63 14.55 -12.33
C ARG A 6 -7.50 13.02 -12.32
N ARG A 7 -7.54 12.34 -13.48
CA ARG A 7 -7.30 10.89 -13.56
C ARG A 7 -5.80 10.58 -13.59
N VAL A 8 -5.01 11.43 -14.28
CA VAL A 8 -3.55 11.29 -14.35
C VAL A 8 -2.89 11.51 -12.98
N THR A 9 -3.38 12.43 -12.15
CA THR A 9 -2.80 12.66 -10.80
C THR A 9 -2.97 11.48 -9.83
N TRP A 10 -4.06 10.71 -9.92
CA TRP A 10 -4.21 9.50 -9.09
C TRP A 10 -3.25 8.37 -9.53
N ILE A 11 -3.05 8.21 -10.84
CA ILE A 11 -2.09 7.23 -11.38
C ILE A 11 -0.64 7.66 -11.07
N ALA A 12 -0.35 8.98 -11.12
CA ALA A 12 0.95 9.53 -10.72
C ALA A 12 1.24 9.33 -9.22
N MET A 13 0.23 9.37 -8.36
CA MET A 13 0.39 9.10 -6.92
C MET A 13 0.76 7.63 -6.65
N ILE A 14 0.22 6.69 -7.44
CA ILE A 14 0.62 5.29 -7.42
C ILE A 14 2.07 5.11 -7.94
N ALA A 15 2.57 5.99 -8.81
CA ALA A 15 3.97 5.95 -9.28
C ALA A 15 4.98 6.57 -8.28
N LEU A 16 4.51 7.23 -7.21
CA LEU A 16 5.34 7.93 -6.22
C LEU A 16 5.96 7.00 -5.16
N THR A 17 5.82 5.70 -5.35
CA THR A 17 5.79 4.70 -4.28
C THR A 17 7.07 3.85 -4.20
N LEU A 18 8.25 4.32 -4.63
CA LEU A 18 9.38 3.39 -4.88
C LEU A 18 10.78 4.06 -4.91
N LEU A 19 11.57 4.22 -3.81
CA LEU A 19 12.86 4.97 -3.94
C LEU A 19 14.15 4.71 -3.06
N GLY A 20 14.53 3.52 -2.52
CA GLY A 20 15.91 3.34 -1.95
C GLY A 20 16.22 2.28 -0.88
N ALA A 21 17.50 2.20 -0.46
CA ALA A 21 18.33 0.98 -0.60
C ALA A 21 19.14 0.43 0.63
N ALA A 22 19.69 -0.77 0.43
CA ALA A 22 20.60 -1.59 1.27
C ALA A 22 22.09 -1.11 1.29
N PRO A 23 23.12 -1.81 1.86
CA PRO A 23 23.12 -3.10 2.58
C PRO A 23 24.00 -3.19 3.86
N SER A 24 23.91 -4.31 4.61
CA SER A 24 25.01 -4.90 5.40
C SER A 24 24.71 -6.35 5.79
N CYS A 25 25.73 -7.24 5.71
CA CYS A 25 25.60 -8.67 5.97
C CYS A 25 26.43 -9.09 7.19
N ARG A 26 25.89 -9.96 8.08
CA ARG A 26 26.52 -11.23 8.54
C ARG A 26 25.79 -11.89 9.71
N GLY A 27 25.55 -13.20 9.57
CA GLY A 27 25.72 -14.20 10.64
C GLY A 27 24.58 -14.40 11.65
N GLY A 28 24.11 -15.65 11.77
CA GLY A 28 23.28 -16.08 12.91
C GLY A 28 22.17 -17.06 12.53
N CYS A 29 22.49 -18.35 12.41
CA CYS A 29 21.45 -19.38 12.39
C CYS A 29 20.84 -19.51 13.80
N ALA A 30 19.54 -19.28 13.92
CA ALA A 30 18.74 -19.65 15.09
C ALA A 30 17.63 -20.62 14.66
N PRO A 31 17.29 -21.64 15.47
CA PRO A 31 16.37 -22.68 15.07
C PRO A 31 14.92 -22.18 14.98
N LYS A 32 14.14 -22.90 14.17
CA LYS A 32 12.74 -22.68 13.86
C LYS A 32 11.87 -22.68 15.13
N LYS A 33 11.65 -21.52 15.75
CA LYS A 33 10.47 -21.32 16.60
C LYS A 33 9.28 -21.13 15.67
N GLU A 34 8.41 -22.13 15.65
CA GLU A 34 7.13 -22.08 14.96
C GLU A 34 6.23 -21.08 15.71
N ALA A 35 6.34 -19.80 15.34
CA ALA A 35 5.48 -18.77 15.86
C ALA A 35 4.04 -19.12 15.48
N LEU A 36 3.15 -19.13 16.48
CA LEU A 36 1.70 -19.24 16.31
C LEU A 36 1.28 -18.44 15.07
N ALA A 37 0.63 -19.10 14.12
CA ALA A 37 0.28 -18.52 12.83
C ALA A 37 -0.46 -17.20 13.06
N ARG A 38 0.22 -16.07 12.77
CA ARG A 38 -0.31 -14.73 13.08
C ARG A 38 -1.67 -14.59 12.39
N PRO A 39 -2.74 -14.19 13.09
CA PRO A 39 -3.94 -13.72 12.43
C PRO A 39 -3.55 -12.61 11.44
N VAL A 40 -4.12 -12.65 10.23
CA VAL A 40 -3.79 -11.71 9.14
C VAL A 40 -2.30 -11.70 8.72
N GLY A 41 -1.47 -12.67 9.14
CA GLY A 41 -0.09 -12.84 8.69
C GLY A 41 0.90 -11.71 9.04
N GLY A 42 0.60 -10.85 10.02
CA GLY A 42 1.41 -9.66 10.30
C GLY A 42 1.08 -8.44 9.43
N THR A 43 -0.06 -8.46 8.74
CA THR A 43 -0.49 -7.36 7.84
C THR A 43 -0.85 -6.09 8.61
N LEU A 44 -1.59 -6.23 9.71
CA LEU A 44 -2.10 -5.09 10.48
C LEU A 44 -0.98 -4.38 11.26
N ALA A 45 0.12 -5.07 11.58
CA ALA A 45 1.29 -4.49 12.23
C ALA A 45 1.95 -3.33 11.45
N TRP A 46 1.67 -3.19 10.15
CA TRP A 46 2.17 -2.08 9.35
C TRP A 46 1.38 -0.78 9.51
N PHE A 47 0.15 -0.84 10.04
CA PHE A 47 -0.74 0.32 10.11
C PHE A 47 -0.86 0.87 11.53
N PRO A 48 -1.05 2.18 11.73
CA PRO A 48 -1.20 2.78 13.06
C PRO A 48 -2.38 2.23 13.87
N THR A 49 -2.31 2.34 15.20
CA THR A 49 -3.37 1.89 16.13
C THR A 49 -4.72 2.55 15.86
N GLU A 50 -4.72 3.80 15.36
CA GLU A 50 -5.92 4.55 14.95
C GLU A 50 -6.62 4.02 13.68
N THR A 51 -6.16 2.91 13.10
CA THR A 51 -6.79 2.30 11.93
C THR A 51 -8.18 1.76 12.29
N GLN A 52 -9.18 2.15 11.51
CA GLN A 52 -10.59 1.72 11.67
C GLN A 52 -11.12 1.00 10.44
N ILE A 53 -10.54 1.24 9.26
CA ILE A 53 -10.96 0.66 7.97
C ILE A 53 -9.74 0.04 7.29
N VAL A 54 -9.89 -1.19 6.78
CA VAL A 54 -8.89 -1.91 6.00
C VAL A 54 -9.54 -2.55 4.79
N VAL A 55 -8.94 -2.40 3.62
CA VAL A 55 -9.33 -3.06 2.37
C VAL A 55 -8.10 -3.77 1.81
N ALA A 56 -8.24 -5.03 1.41
CA ALA A 56 -7.14 -5.81 0.86
C ALA A 56 -7.52 -6.57 -0.40
N ILE A 57 -6.55 -6.67 -1.31
CA ILE A 57 -6.61 -7.42 -2.55
C ILE A 57 -5.40 -8.36 -2.60
N ASP A 58 -5.64 -9.68 -2.61
CA ASP A 58 -4.62 -10.68 -2.94
C ASP A 58 -4.71 -10.93 -4.44
N PHE A 59 -3.82 -10.28 -5.20
CA PHE A 59 -3.79 -10.38 -6.66
C PHE A 59 -3.36 -11.78 -7.13
N THR A 60 -2.57 -12.50 -6.34
CA THR A 60 -2.20 -13.88 -6.64
C THR A 60 -3.41 -14.80 -6.62
N ARG A 61 -4.29 -14.67 -5.61
CA ARG A 61 -5.58 -15.37 -5.57
C ARG A 61 -6.54 -14.85 -6.63
N LEU A 62 -6.65 -13.53 -6.79
CA LEU A 62 -7.57 -12.91 -7.75
C LEU A 62 -7.29 -13.42 -9.17
N ARG A 63 -6.00 -13.50 -9.58
CA ARG A 63 -5.56 -14.05 -10.88
C ARG A 63 -6.05 -15.48 -11.16
N ALA A 64 -6.27 -16.28 -10.12
CA ALA A 64 -6.80 -17.64 -10.25
C ALA A 64 -8.33 -17.71 -10.40
N THR A 65 -9.03 -16.57 -10.34
CA THR A 65 -10.51 -16.51 -10.42
C THR A 65 -11.00 -16.15 -11.83
N PRO A 66 -12.22 -16.57 -12.22
CA PRO A 66 -12.88 -16.10 -13.45
C PRO A 66 -13.17 -14.58 -13.47
N LEU A 67 -13.08 -13.88 -12.33
CA LEU A 67 -13.21 -12.42 -12.29
C LEU A 67 -11.98 -11.73 -12.90
N TRP A 68 -10.79 -12.33 -12.78
CA TRP A 68 -9.57 -11.74 -13.33
C TRP A 68 -9.54 -11.69 -14.85
N SER A 69 -10.12 -12.67 -15.55
CA SER A 69 -10.20 -12.59 -17.02
C SER A 69 -11.00 -11.35 -17.45
N LYS A 70 -12.14 -11.07 -16.80
CA LYS A 70 -12.95 -9.87 -17.02
C LYS A 70 -12.20 -8.58 -16.70
N LEU A 71 -11.53 -8.51 -15.54
CA LEU A 71 -10.73 -7.34 -15.14
C LEU A 71 -9.54 -7.10 -16.08
N SER A 72 -8.82 -8.15 -16.45
CA SER A 72 -7.68 -8.06 -17.36
C SER A 72 -8.09 -7.66 -18.77
N ALA A 73 -9.26 -8.09 -19.25
CA ALA A 73 -9.82 -7.63 -20.52
C ALA A 73 -10.17 -6.14 -20.48
N LEU A 74 -10.67 -5.60 -19.37
CA LEU A 74 -10.91 -4.16 -19.20
C LEU A 74 -9.60 -3.35 -19.21
N VAL A 75 -8.54 -3.84 -18.57
CA VAL A 75 -7.21 -3.19 -18.64
C VAL A 75 -6.64 -3.27 -20.06
N GLN A 76 -6.84 -4.40 -20.75
CA GLN A 76 -6.38 -4.58 -22.12
C GLN A 76 -7.19 -3.77 -23.14
N SER A 77 -8.44 -3.38 -22.87
CA SER A 77 -9.22 -2.57 -23.81
C SER A 77 -8.74 -1.11 -23.89
N ASN A 78 -7.94 -0.63 -22.93
CA ASN A 78 -7.37 0.71 -22.94
C ASN A 78 -5.90 0.72 -23.39
N ALA A 79 -5.66 1.15 -24.64
CA ALA A 79 -4.32 1.27 -25.20
C ALA A 79 -3.39 2.23 -24.42
N ALA A 80 -3.92 3.26 -23.75
CA ALA A 80 -3.13 4.18 -22.95
C ALA A 80 -2.60 3.51 -21.67
N ASP A 81 -3.43 2.69 -21.01
CA ASP A 81 -3.02 1.94 -19.82
C ASP A 81 -2.00 0.86 -20.20
N GLN A 82 -2.22 0.15 -21.32
CA GLN A 82 -1.22 -0.80 -21.86
C GLN A 82 0.13 -0.12 -22.12
N ALA A 83 0.14 1.04 -22.80
CA ALA A 83 1.37 1.78 -23.10
C ALA A 83 2.12 2.22 -21.84
N LEU A 84 1.39 2.69 -20.82
CA LEU A 84 1.97 3.06 -19.52
C LEU A 84 2.57 1.85 -18.79
N ILE A 85 1.85 0.72 -18.74
CA ILE A 85 2.31 -0.52 -18.12
C ILE A 85 3.56 -1.05 -18.83
N ALA A 86 3.57 -1.02 -20.17
CA ALA A 86 4.74 -1.39 -20.97
C ALA A 86 5.93 -0.43 -20.76
N GLU A 87 5.70 0.89 -20.60
CA GLU A 87 6.78 1.83 -20.27
C GLU A 87 7.37 1.52 -18.89
N ILE A 88 6.52 1.31 -17.86
CA ILE A 88 6.97 0.96 -16.50
C ILE A 88 7.81 -0.31 -16.56
N ALA A 89 7.32 -1.38 -17.19
CA ALA A 89 8.02 -2.66 -17.31
C ALA A 89 9.36 -2.50 -18.06
N ARG A 90 9.38 -1.79 -19.19
CA ARG A 90 10.60 -1.54 -19.98
C ARG A 90 11.65 -0.73 -19.22
N ARG A 91 11.24 0.33 -18.52
CA ARG A 91 12.17 1.25 -17.85
C ARG A 91 12.68 0.70 -16.51
N THR A 92 11.83 0.00 -15.78
CA THR A 92 12.14 -0.44 -14.41
C THR A 92 12.49 -1.92 -14.29
N GLY A 93 12.00 -2.75 -15.20
CA GLY A 93 11.99 -4.21 -15.07
C GLY A 93 10.87 -4.74 -14.16
N PHE A 94 9.88 -3.90 -13.82
CA PHE A 94 8.71 -4.27 -13.01
C PHE A 94 7.43 -4.27 -13.85
N ASP A 95 6.80 -5.43 -14.00
CA ASP A 95 5.47 -5.58 -14.60
C ASP A 95 4.41 -5.53 -13.48
N PRO A 96 3.66 -4.42 -13.31
CA PRO A 96 2.69 -4.31 -12.23
C PRO A 96 1.53 -5.31 -12.35
N LEU A 97 1.12 -5.72 -13.57
CA LEU A 97 0.03 -6.66 -13.76
C LEU A 97 0.40 -8.09 -13.35
N ARG A 98 1.68 -8.45 -13.45
CA ARG A 98 2.19 -9.79 -13.10
C ARG A 98 2.85 -9.87 -11.74
N GLN A 99 3.49 -8.80 -11.27
CA GLN A 99 4.37 -8.82 -10.11
C GLN A 99 3.82 -8.11 -8.86
N ILE A 100 2.63 -7.51 -8.89
CA ILE A 100 1.94 -7.14 -7.65
C ILE A 100 1.32 -8.41 -7.06
N ASP A 101 1.70 -8.78 -5.83
CA ASP A 101 1.19 -9.97 -5.15
C ASP A 101 -0.06 -9.62 -4.33
N ALA A 102 0.00 -8.52 -3.57
CA ALA A 102 -1.12 -8.02 -2.78
C ALA A 102 -1.05 -6.50 -2.59
N LEU A 103 -2.21 -5.87 -2.42
CA LEU A 103 -2.35 -4.46 -2.04
C LEU A 103 -3.28 -4.38 -0.84
N ILE A 104 -2.86 -3.71 0.22
CA ILE A 104 -3.65 -3.47 1.42
C ILE A 104 -3.65 -1.97 1.69
N VAL A 105 -4.84 -1.38 1.85
CA VAL A 105 -5.04 0.05 2.09
C VAL A 105 -5.83 0.20 3.38
N ALA A 106 -5.41 1.12 4.24
CA ALA A 106 -6.06 1.34 5.52
C ALA A 106 -6.23 2.83 5.82
N PHE A 107 -7.24 3.12 6.64
CA PHE A 107 -7.69 4.47 6.96
C PHE A 107 -8.11 4.58 8.43
N PRO A 108 -7.95 5.76 9.06
CA PRO A 108 -8.68 6.10 10.28
C PRO A 108 -10.14 6.42 9.93
N GLU A 109 -10.96 6.65 10.96
CA GLU A 109 -12.36 7.07 10.81
C GLU A 109 -12.46 8.41 10.03
N GLU A 110 -11.67 9.40 10.39
CA GLU A 110 -11.70 10.76 9.84
C GLU A 110 -10.76 10.96 8.64
N ALA A 111 -10.52 9.92 7.82
CA ALA A 111 -9.63 9.98 6.66
C ALA A 111 -9.91 11.18 5.72
N ARG A 112 -11.19 11.60 5.63
CA ARG A 112 -11.64 12.76 4.84
C ARG A 112 -11.15 14.11 5.37
N ASN A 113 -10.87 14.23 6.66
CA ASN A 113 -10.55 15.50 7.31
C ASN A 113 -9.04 15.79 7.37
N GLY A 114 -8.21 14.74 7.44
CA GLY A 114 -6.75 14.86 7.51
C GLY A 114 -5.98 14.30 6.31
N GLY A 115 -6.64 13.63 5.36
CA GLY A 115 -5.97 12.90 4.27
C GLY A 115 -5.11 11.73 4.75
N ALA A 116 -5.29 11.30 6.00
CA ALA A 116 -4.55 10.21 6.61
C ALA A 116 -4.97 8.87 5.99
N MET A 117 -3.99 8.17 5.43
CA MET A 117 -4.16 6.83 4.88
C MET A 117 -2.82 6.10 4.82
N GLY A 118 -2.87 4.77 4.85
CA GLY A 118 -1.72 3.89 4.68
C GLY A 118 -1.95 2.91 3.56
N LEU A 119 -0.87 2.50 2.90
CA LEU A 119 -0.87 1.53 1.82
C LEU A 119 0.34 0.61 1.98
N VAL A 120 0.12 -0.70 1.94
CA VAL A 120 1.16 -1.73 1.89
C VAL A 120 1.01 -2.51 0.60
N LEU A 121 2.05 -2.48 -0.22
CA LEU A 121 2.14 -3.17 -1.51
C LEU A 121 3.13 -4.32 -1.38
N ARG A 122 2.66 -5.55 -1.51
CA ARG A 122 3.50 -6.74 -1.65
C ARG A 122 3.69 -7.06 -3.12
N ARG A 123 4.93 -7.34 -3.51
CA ARG A 123 5.33 -7.56 -4.91
C ARG A 123 6.42 -8.62 -5.06
N GLY A 124 6.56 -9.11 -6.29
CA GLY A 124 7.77 -9.78 -6.74
C GLY A 124 8.99 -8.86 -6.67
N ARG A 125 10.18 -9.47 -6.73
CA ARG A 125 11.46 -8.75 -6.76
C ARG A 125 11.53 -7.83 -7.98
N ALA A 126 11.91 -6.57 -7.74
CA ALA A 126 12.24 -5.60 -8.77
C ALA A 126 13.40 -4.72 -8.33
N ARG A 127 14.11 -4.13 -9.30
CA ARG A 127 15.28 -3.30 -9.06
C ARG A 127 14.85 -1.93 -8.55
N GLU A 128 14.77 -1.84 -7.23
CA GLU A 128 14.53 -0.65 -6.44
C GLU A 128 15.14 0.64 -7.05
N ALA A 129 16.46 0.66 -7.31
CA ALA A 129 17.18 1.78 -7.94
C ALA A 129 16.67 2.22 -9.33
N ARG A 130 15.93 1.37 -10.06
CA ARG A 130 15.28 1.76 -11.33
C ARG A 130 13.89 2.34 -11.10
N LEU A 131 13.18 1.84 -10.09
CA LEU A 131 11.88 2.36 -9.67
C LEU A 131 12.07 3.78 -9.08
N VAL A 132 13.15 3.98 -8.30
CA VAL A 132 13.71 5.27 -7.86
C VAL A 132 13.73 6.28 -9.00
N ALA A 133 14.48 5.94 -10.05
CA ALA A 133 14.79 6.84 -11.15
C ALA A 133 13.51 7.13 -11.95
N TYR A 134 12.69 6.11 -12.19
CA TYR A 134 11.40 6.28 -12.86
C TYR A 134 10.48 7.23 -12.10
N ALA A 135 10.31 7.04 -10.78
CA ALA A 135 9.47 7.91 -9.95
C ALA A 135 9.99 9.35 -9.98
N ARG A 136 11.31 9.57 -9.83
CA ARG A 136 11.91 10.91 -9.89
C ARG A 136 11.65 11.59 -11.24
N ASP A 137 11.79 10.86 -12.34
CA ASP A 137 11.52 11.41 -13.68
C ASP A 137 10.05 11.77 -13.88
N GLN A 138 9.10 10.96 -13.37
CA GLN A 138 7.67 11.29 -13.48
C GLN A 138 7.29 12.48 -12.60
N VAL A 139 7.94 12.67 -11.45
CA VAL A 139 7.76 13.86 -10.59
C VAL A 139 8.37 15.11 -11.24
N ALA A 140 9.58 15.00 -11.82
CA ALA A 140 10.24 16.09 -12.53
C ALA A 140 9.41 16.60 -13.72
N LYS A 141 8.79 15.70 -14.50
CA LYS A 141 7.84 16.06 -15.58
C LYS A 141 6.63 16.88 -15.11
N GLN A 142 6.31 16.86 -13.81
CA GLN A 142 5.21 17.63 -13.19
C GLN A 142 5.70 18.93 -12.52
N GLY A 143 6.94 19.33 -12.77
CA GLY A 143 7.54 20.53 -12.17
C GLY A 143 7.60 20.45 -10.65
N ASP A 144 7.99 19.28 -10.13
CA ASP A 144 8.17 18.97 -8.71
C ASP A 144 9.47 18.17 -8.55
N ASP A 145 9.94 17.94 -7.32
CA ASP A 145 11.19 17.25 -7.03
C ASP A 145 11.00 16.18 -5.94
N LEU A 146 11.71 15.06 -6.09
CA LEU A 146 11.56 13.85 -5.29
C LEU A 146 12.78 13.65 -4.40
N PHE A 147 12.64 14.09 -3.15
CA PHE A 147 13.69 14.09 -2.14
C PHE A 147 13.61 12.87 -1.22
N SER A 148 14.71 12.60 -0.49
CA SER A 148 14.82 11.52 0.47
C SER A 148 15.18 12.03 1.86
N PHE A 149 14.59 11.45 2.90
CA PHE A 149 14.94 11.71 4.30
C PHE A 149 14.97 10.38 5.08
N ARG A 150 15.51 10.37 6.30
CA ARG A 150 15.55 9.16 7.14
C ARG A 150 14.68 9.30 8.38
N ARG A 151 13.94 8.22 8.68
CA ARG A 151 13.13 8.01 9.88
C ARG A 151 13.20 6.55 10.27
N ASP A 152 13.41 6.26 11.55
CA ASP A 152 13.33 4.90 12.12
C ASP A 152 14.13 3.85 11.34
N GLY A 153 15.39 4.19 11.02
CA GLY A 153 16.30 3.35 10.23
C GLY A 153 15.95 3.21 8.74
N ARG A 154 14.76 3.65 8.32
CA ARG A 154 14.30 3.62 6.93
C ARG A 154 14.64 4.92 6.21
N THR A 155 14.70 4.83 4.89
CA THR A 155 14.76 6.01 4.03
C THR A 155 13.36 6.19 3.43
N LEU A 156 12.82 7.39 3.54
CA LEU A 156 11.48 7.79 3.11
C LEU A 156 11.60 8.81 1.98
N TRP A 157 10.59 8.85 1.11
CA TRP A 157 10.61 9.64 -0.12
C TRP A 157 9.29 10.35 -0.36
N ALA A 158 9.37 11.65 -0.53
CA ALA A 158 8.24 12.55 -0.69
C ALA A 158 8.56 13.60 -1.77
N THR A 159 7.54 14.26 -2.30
CA THR A 159 7.77 15.40 -3.19
C THR A 159 7.76 16.72 -2.42
N ARG A 160 8.40 17.76 -2.98
CA ARG A 160 8.40 19.09 -2.36
C ARG A 160 6.99 19.68 -2.23
N LYS A 161 6.08 19.38 -3.15
CA LYS A 161 4.67 19.82 -3.05
C LYS A 161 3.85 19.04 -2.02
N GLN A 162 4.27 17.82 -1.66
CA GLN A 162 3.54 16.94 -0.73
C GLN A 162 4.49 16.26 0.28
N PRO A 163 5.18 17.02 1.16
CA PRO A 163 6.20 16.46 2.06
C PRO A 163 5.63 15.54 3.13
N THR A 164 4.32 15.61 3.42
CA THR A 164 3.60 14.75 4.37
C THR A 164 3.07 13.45 3.74
N VAL A 165 3.32 13.25 2.45
CA VAL A 165 2.95 12.07 1.67
C VAL A 165 4.25 11.39 1.26
N ALA A 166 4.56 10.23 1.86
CA ALA A 166 5.84 9.58 1.65
C ALA A 166 5.74 8.06 1.49
N GLY A 167 6.66 7.53 0.71
CA GLY A 167 6.89 6.10 0.53
C GLY A 167 8.19 5.63 1.18
N PHE A 168 8.25 4.37 1.62
CA PHE A 168 9.49 3.65 1.96
C PHE A 168 9.43 2.18 1.56
N PHE A 169 10.58 1.57 1.26
CA PHE A 169 10.69 0.11 1.15
C PHE A 169 10.90 -0.50 2.52
N ALA A 170 10.15 -1.54 2.83
CA ALA A 170 10.35 -2.34 4.02
C ALA A 170 11.33 -3.49 3.78
N ASP A 171 11.30 -4.09 2.58
CA ASP A 171 12.20 -5.14 2.12
C ASP A 171 12.22 -5.19 0.56
N ASP A 172 12.82 -6.21 -0.05
CA ASP A 172 12.92 -6.35 -1.52
C ASP A 172 11.57 -6.59 -2.24
N ARG A 173 10.52 -6.86 -1.48
CA ARG A 173 9.16 -7.26 -1.91
C ARG A 173 8.03 -6.44 -1.27
N THR A 174 8.29 -5.73 -0.18
CA THR A 174 7.29 -4.95 0.56
C THR A 174 7.59 -3.47 0.42
N PHE A 175 6.66 -2.72 -0.14
CA PHE A 175 6.67 -1.28 -0.18
C PHE A 175 5.51 -0.71 0.65
N VAL A 176 5.74 0.43 1.31
CA VAL A 176 4.78 1.08 2.20
C VAL A 176 4.68 2.57 1.88
N PHE A 177 3.46 3.08 1.78
CA PHE A 177 3.16 4.50 1.55
C PHE A 177 2.18 5.01 2.59
N GLY A 178 2.34 6.26 3.01
CA GLY A 178 1.39 6.92 3.89
C GLY A 178 1.22 8.40 3.56
N ALA A 179 0.03 8.91 3.85
CA ALA A 179 -0.33 10.32 3.75
C ALA A 179 -0.84 10.83 5.11
N GLY A 180 -0.96 12.15 5.28
CA GLY A 180 -1.41 12.73 6.56
C GLY A 180 -0.51 12.38 7.74
N GLY A 181 0.80 12.22 7.52
CA GLY A 181 1.78 11.83 8.54
C GLY A 181 1.86 10.32 8.83
N TRP A 182 1.01 9.49 8.23
CA TRP A 182 1.06 8.03 8.44
C TRP A 182 2.37 7.40 7.96
N ALA A 183 3.05 7.95 6.95
CA ALA A 183 4.30 7.37 6.46
C ALA A 183 5.39 7.25 7.54
N GLU A 184 5.53 8.26 8.41
CA GLU A 184 6.48 8.21 9.52
C GLU A 184 6.04 7.21 10.60
N LYS A 185 4.74 7.19 10.96
CA LYS A 185 4.17 6.20 11.90
C LYS A 185 4.41 4.76 11.42
N MET A 186 4.10 4.47 10.16
CA MET A 186 4.28 3.16 9.55
C MET A 186 5.76 2.75 9.44
N ALA A 187 6.68 3.71 9.30
CA ALA A 187 8.12 3.45 9.30
C ALA A 187 8.60 2.95 10.67
N ALA A 188 8.12 3.57 11.75
CA ALA A 188 8.44 3.17 13.13
C ALA A 188 7.87 1.79 13.51
N LEU A 189 6.63 1.49 13.13
CA LEU A 189 5.92 0.25 13.53
C LEU A 189 6.61 -1.03 13.07
N GLY A 190 7.13 -1.06 11.85
CA GLY A 190 7.68 -2.29 11.24
C GLY A 190 8.99 -2.81 11.83
N GLN A 191 9.36 -2.42 13.05
CA GLN A 191 10.49 -2.96 13.82
C GLN A 191 10.06 -3.68 15.13
N VAL A 192 8.82 -3.50 15.59
CA VAL A 192 8.36 -4.00 16.90
C VAL A 192 7.44 -5.22 16.74
N ALA A 193 7.52 -6.17 17.67
CA ALA A 193 6.64 -7.34 17.68
C ALA A 193 5.35 -7.01 18.44
N ARG A 194 4.20 -7.09 17.74
CA ARG A 194 2.87 -6.61 18.17
C ARG A 194 2.86 -5.11 18.46
N SER A 195 2.60 -4.34 17.42
CA SER A 195 2.38 -2.89 17.49
C SER A 195 1.38 -2.46 16.41
N GLY A 196 0.67 -1.34 16.63
CA GLY A 196 -0.18 -0.75 15.59
C GLY A 196 -1.58 -1.38 15.54
N ALA A 197 -2.17 -1.50 14.36
CA ALA A 197 -3.57 -1.92 14.20
C ALA A 197 -3.87 -3.36 14.70
N GLU A 198 -2.84 -4.18 14.99
CA GLU A 198 -3.00 -5.48 15.68
C GLU A 198 -3.44 -5.35 17.14
N GLU A 199 -3.29 -4.18 17.76
CA GLU A 199 -3.80 -3.88 19.11
C GLU A 199 -5.32 -3.63 19.13
N ASN A 200 -5.91 -3.27 17.98
CA ASN A 200 -7.35 -3.07 17.83
C ASN A 200 -8.06 -4.42 17.64
N LEU A 201 -8.34 -5.12 18.74
CA LEU A 201 -8.96 -6.45 18.74
C LEU A 201 -10.31 -6.51 17.99
N GLN A 202 -11.09 -5.42 18.01
CA GLN A 202 -12.33 -5.33 17.26
C GLN A 202 -12.06 -5.37 15.74
N LEU A 203 -11.06 -4.64 15.26
CA LEU A 203 -10.66 -4.65 13.86
C LEU A 203 -10.08 -6.01 13.46
N VAL A 204 -9.22 -6.60 14.29
CA VAL A 204 -8.65 -7.95 14.06
C VAL A 204 -9.78 -8.97 13.85
N HIS A 205 -10.78 -8.99 14.75
CA HIS A 205 -11.91 -9.91 14.65
C HIS A 205 -12.77 -9.68 13.39
N LEU A 206 -12.96 -8.43 12.97
CA LEU A 206 -13.67 -8.10 11.72
C LEU A 206 -12.87 -8.57 10.49
N VAL A 207 -11.55 -8.42 10.50
CA VAL A 207 -10.67 -8.88 9.41
C VAL A 207 -10.65 -10.40 9.31
N GLU A 208 -10.59 -11.12 10.44
CA GLU A 208 -10.74 -12.59 10.48
C GLU A 208 -12.08 -13.02 9.88
N ARG A 209 -13.19 -12.38 10.30
CA ARG A 209 -14.55 -12.66 9.80
C ARG A 209 -14.78 -12.30 8.34
N ALA A 210 -14.09 -11.29 7.81
CA ALA A 210 -14.13 -10.96 6.38
C ALA A 210 -13.48 -12.04 5.50
N GLY A 211 -12.79 -13.01 6.12
CA GLY A 211 -12.17 -14.14 5.45
C GLY A 211 -10.91 -13.70 4.72
N VAL A 212 -9.79 -13.60 5.43
CA VAL A 212 -8.47 -13.21 4.88
C VAL A 212 -7.95 -14.12 3.76
N THR A 213 -8.62 -15.27 3.53
CA THR A 213 -8.39 -16.20 2.42
C THR A 213 -9.05 -15.78 1.11
N ASN A 214 -9.97 -14.82 1.14
CA ASN A 214 -10.66 -14.27 -0.03
C ASN A 214 -9.71 -13.39 -0.87
N PRO A 215 -9.84 -13.35 -2.20
CA PRO A 215 -8.99 -12.54 -3.09
C PRO A 215 -9.23 -11.02 -2.94
N LEU A 216 -10.39 -10.64 -2.39
CA LEU A 216 -10.78 -9.27 -2.06
C LEU A 216 -11.55 -9.35 -0.74
N TRP A 217 -11.19 -8.51 0.23
CA TRP A 217 -11.94 -8.35 1.48
C TRP A 217 -11.82 -6.94 2.02
N ALA A 218 -12.78 -6.55 2.86
CA ALA A 218 -12.76 -5.29 3.60
C ALA A 218 -13.29 -5.49 5.02
N ALA A 219 -12.75 -4.75 5.97
CA ALA A 219 -13.21 -4.69 7.35
C ALA A 219 -13.26 -3.22 7.78
N ALA A 220 -14.34 -2.83 8.45
CA ALA A 220 -14.54 -1.47 8.93
C ALA A 220 -15.23 -1.48 10.29
N ILE A 221 -14.67 -0.77 11.25
CA ILE A 221 -15.36 -0.42 12.49
C ILE A 221 -16.30 0.73 12.15
N VAL A 222 -17.61 0.48 12.21
CA VAL A 222 -18.62 1.51 11.90
C VAL A 222 -18.93 2.31 13.18
N PRO A 223 -18.71 3.63 13.19
CA PRO A 223 -18.93 4.48 14.35
C PRO A 223 -20.38 4.42 14.85
N ALA A 224 -20.60 4.64 16.14
CA ALA A 224 -21.95 4.59 16.72
C ALA A 224 -22.90 5.61 16.07
N ALA A 225 -22.41 6.83 15.79
CA ALA A 225 -23.17 7.86 15.09
C ALA A 225 -23.54 7.44 13.64
N THR A 226 -22.60 6.85 12.89
CA THR A 226 -22.87 6.33 11.54
C THR A 226 -23.85 5.16 11.57
N ARG A 227 -23.77 4.27 12.57
CA ARG A 227 -24.76 3.19 12.77
C ARG A 227 -26.15 3.73 13.08
N ALA A 228 -26.25 4.76 13.93
CA ALA A 228 -27.53 5.41 14.23
C ALA A 228 -28.14 6.06 12.98
N LEU A 229 -27.32 6.77 12.19
CA LEU A 229 -27.75 7.38 10.93
C LEU A 229 -28.27 6.33 9.93
N LEU A 230 -27.50 5.26 9.69
CA LEU A 230 -27.89 4.17 8.79
C LEU A 230 -29.12 3.38 9.29
N ALA A 231 -29.35 3.31 10.59
CA ALA A 231 -30.56 2.69 11.16
C ALA A 231 -31.79 3.61 11.08
N SER A 232 -31.59 4.93 10.94
CA SER A 232 -32.68 5.91 10.77
C SER A 232 -33.08 6.16 9.32
N ASP A 233 -32.36 5.59 8.35
CA ASP A 233 -32.58 5.72 6.91
C ASP A 233 -33.05 4.38 6.31
N PRO A 234 -34.37 4.06 6.34
CA PRO A 234 -34.90 2.83 5.79
C PRO A 234 -34.90 2.89 4.25
N ALA A 235 -33.98 2.14 3.64
CA ALA A 235 -33.89 1.90 2.20
C ALA A 235 -35.07 1.07 1.64
#